data_AF-A0A929XDM3-F1
#
_entry.id   AF-A0A929XDM3-F1
#
_cell.length_a   1.000
_cell.length_b   1.000
_cell.length_c   1.000
_cell.angle_alpha   90.00
_cell.angle_beta   90.00
_cell.angle_gamma   90.00
#
_symmetry.space_group_name_H-M   'P 1'
#
loop_
_entity.id
_entity.type
_entity.pdbx_description
1 polymer ?
#
loop_
_entity_poly.entity_id
_entity_poly.type
_entity_poly.pdbx_seq_one_letter_code
_entity_poly.pdbx_strand_id
1 'polypeptide(L)'
;MSNNIYGLSMYIGSTKFSPKMPVFFDTNYAAYINKPPNTLITGAPGRGKTFLGMLLAAQNSIMNKVGVILDPKGDFRKLMALYNNDIINKVNIWDISVKPDERTGKLSLDKDTIGMLDPTCFTSNHDYNAQLTLDVIKDLMGKSLTDAQINIISNLIRDLCKAPAPNMKRLISKLERHEREDVRSVATILDLMFASPIAQILVYDRQIQKKVLNIKDGITVINMSGLTFPDPSKELDKCSSEEKISLVIVSLLNRLIRDIMFSMPVNIPKFLMIDEAWSVVSLPSSRGLIEEVLLKGRSKNMACILLTQATSHLDFNDGTDLDAGIQMRFAFGSQDAKDNLLTCQKMRISEYQQWAKAVETLGVGECLMCDVFGRHGIIQIKSDEEWKEIFKTTPELN
;
A
#
# COMPACT_ATOMS: atom_id res chain seq x y z
N MET A 1 -23.85 2.49 30.16
CA MET A 1 -23.11 1.36 30.76
C MET A 1 -21.75 1.30 30.10
N SER A 2 -20.68 1.27 30.90
CA SER A 2 -19.29 1.42 30.49
C SER A 2 -18.78 0.20 29.70
N ASN A 3 -18.69 0.32 28.38
CA ASN A 3 -18.12 -0.74 27.52
C ASN A 3 -16.58 -0.76 27.49
N ASN A 4 -15.89 -0.08 28.41
CA ASN A 4 -14.42 -0.01 28.47
C ASN A 4 -13.85 -0.67 29.74
N ILE A 5 -14.20 -1.93 30.02
CA ILE A 5 -13.53 -2.67 31.12
C ILE A 5 -12.33 -3.47 30.59
N TYR A 6 -12.35 -3.88 29.31
CA TYR A 6 -11.30 -4.72 28.71
C TYR A 6 -10.83 -4.11 27.39
N GLY A 7 -9.52 -3.87 27.25
CA GLY A 7 -8.87 -3.45 26.00
C GLY A 7 -8.10 -4.62 25.38
N LEU A 8 -8.07 -4.70 24.04
CA LEU A 8 -7.39 -5.76 23.28
C LEU A 8 -5.92 -5.43 22.94
N SER A 9 -5.29 -4.51 23.68
CA SER A 9 -3.92 -4.08 23.40
C SER A 9 -2.92 -5.22 23.59
N MET A 10 -2.02 -5.39 22.63
CA MET A 10 -1.02 -6.46 22.62
C MET A 10 0.34 -5.91 23.03
N TYR A 11 1.16 -6.74 23.66
CA TYR A 11 2.50 -6.37 24.12
C TYR A 11 3.42 -6.04 22.93
N ILE A 12 4.06 -4.88 22.93
CA ILE A 12 5.02 -4.49 21.88
C ILE A 12 6.46 -4.32 22.39
N GLY A 13 6.66 -4.34 23.71
CA GLY A 13 7.96 -4.06 24.29
C GLY A 13 7.90 -3.55 25.72
N SER A 14 9.01 -2.97 26.18
CA SER A 14 9.09 -2.36 27.51
C SER A 14 9.75 -0.99 27.45
N THR A 15 9.43 -0.10 28.39
CA THR A 15 10.21 1.14 28.57
C THR A 15 11.69 0.81 28.74
N LYS A 16 12.57 1.64 28.16
CA LYS A 16 14.02 1.42 28.20
C LYS A 16 14.58 1.61 29.61
N PHE A 17 14.17 2.70 30.27
CA PHE A 17 14.68 3.11 31.58
C PHE A 17 13.91 2.45 32.72
N SER A 18 14.58 2.32 33.86
CA SER A 18 14.04 1.68 35.05
C SER A 18 13.00 2.58 35.75
N PRO A 19 11.90 2.02 36.27
CA PRO A 19 11.48 0.62 36.15
C PRO A 19 11.05 0.29 34.71
N LYS A 20 11.48 -0.88 34.20
CA LYS A 20 11.06 -1.36 32.87
C LYS A 20 9.60 -1.80 32.93
N MET A 21 8.73 -0.99 32.36
CA MET A 21 7.29 -1.23 32.33
C MET A 21 6.88 -1.84 31.00
N PRO A 22 5.99 -2.85 30.97
CA PRO A 22 5.47 -3.39 29.73
C PRO A 22 4.64 -2.33 28.99
N VAL A 23 4.79 -2.30 27.67
CA VAL A 23 4.08 -1.38 26.77
C VAL A 23 3.16 -2.20 25.88
N PHE A 24 1.88 -1.83 25.88
CA PHE A 24 0.84 -2.45 25.09
C PHE A 24 0.30 -1.46 24.06
N PHE A 25 -0.02 -1.94 22.87
CA PHE A 25 -0.49 -1.12 21.77
C PHE A 25 -1.56 -1.84 20.94
N ASP A 26 -2.51 -1.06 20.43
CA ASP A 26 -3.52 -1.48 19.47
C ASP A 26 -3.67 -0.36 18.44
N THR A 27 -3.45 -0.69 17.16
CA THR A 27 -3.51 0.27 16.04
C THR A 27 -4.85 0.98 15.90
N ASN A 28 -5.94 0.35 16.38
CA ASN A 28 -7.31 0.86 16.26
C ASN A 28 -7.81 1.52 17.55
N TYR A 29 -7.08 1.41 18.67
CA TYR A 29 -7.52 1.93 19.97
C TYR A 29 -7.90 3.41 19.94
N ALA A 30 -7.15 4.21 19.18
CA ALA A 30 -7.46 5.62 18.99
C ALA A 30 -8.88 5.86 18.46
N ALA A 31 -9.36 5.01 17.53
CA ALA A 31 -10.71 5.12 16.99
C ALA A 31 -11.77 4.89 18.08
N TYR A 32 -11.53 3.97 19.01
CA TYR A 32 -12.45 3.65 20.11
C TYR A 32 -12.59 4.80 21.14
N ILE A 33 -11.60 5.68 21.20
CA ILE A 33 -11.63 6.90 22.02
C ILE A 33 -11.86 8.17 21.17
N ASN A 34 -12.49 8.02 20.00
CA ASN A 34 -12.87 9.10 19.08
C ASN A 34 -11.71 9.93 18.49
N LYS A 35 -10.51 9.36 18.41
CA LYS A 35 -9.31 9.97 17.79
C LYS A 35 -8.93 9.27 16.46
N PRO A 36 -8.21 9.93 15.54
CA PRO A 36 -7.71 9.28 14.33
C PRO A 36 -6.71 8.13 14.63
N PRO A 37 -6.91 6.91 14.10
CA PRO A 37 -6.04 5.74 14.31
C PRO A 37 -4.84 5.71 13.34
N ASN A 38 -4.11 6.81 13.27
CA ASN A 38 -3.03 6.99 12.29
C ASN A 38 -1.67 6.93 12.98
N THR A 39 -0.82 6.01 12.52
CA THR A 39 0.50 5.72 13.08
C THR A 39 1.59 5.95 12.04
N LEU A 40 2.64 6.66 12.42
CA LEU A 40 3.86 6.80 11.63
C LEU A 40 5.03 6.10 12.32
N ILE A 41 5.78 5.31 11.55
CA ILE A 41 7.00 4.64 12.00
C ILE A 41 8.17 5.14 11.14
N THR A 42 9.13 5.83 11.77
CA THR A 42 10.29 6.44 11.11
C THR A 42 11.63 5.92 11.65
N GLY A 43 12.74 6.21 10.96
CA GLY A 43 14.10 5.87 11.37
C GLY A 43 14.96 5.28 10.26
N ALA A 44 16.27 5.17 10.49
CA ALA A 44 17.20 4.70 9.46
C ALA A 44 17.00 3.21 9.08
N PRO A 45 17.49 2.75 7.90
CA PRO A 45 17.52 1.34 7.55
C PRO A 45 18.18 0.47 8.63
N GLY A 46 17.65 -0.74 8.86
CA GLY A 46 18.19 -1.70 9.83
C GLY A 46 17.92 -1.39 11.31
N ARG A 47 17.15 -0.35 11.63
CA ARG A 47 16.91 0.08 13.03
C ARG A 47 15.74 -0.59 13.76
N GLY A 48 14.90 -1.34 13.04
CA GLY A 48 13.77 -2.07 13.63
C GLY A 48 12.37 -1.63 13.16
N LYS A 49 12.27 -0.70 12.19
CA LYS A 49 10.98 -0.26 11.63
C LYS A 49 10.14 -1.41 11.08
N THR A 50 10.69 -2.18 10.14
CA THR A 50 10.00 -3.31 9.49
C THR A 50 9.66 -4.40 10.50
N PHE A 51 10.52 -4.62 11.50
CA PHE A 51 10.23 -5.53 12.61
C PHE A 51 8.98 -5.10 13.39
N LEU A 52 8.88 -3.82 13.76
CA LEU A 52 7.67 -3.30 14.40
C LEU A 52 6.45 -3.39 13.47
N GLY A 53 6.61 -3.09 12.18
CA GLY A 53 5.54 -3.26 11.19
C GLY A 53 4.99 -4.69 11.15
N MET A 54 5.86 -5.69 11.05
CA MET A 54 5.48 -7.10 11.05
C MET A 54 4.85 -7.53 12.39
N LEU A 55 5.39 -7.06 13.52
CA LEU A 55 4.82 -7.29 14.85
C LEU A 55 3.38 -6.76 14.93
N LEU A 56 3.14 -5.52 14.49
CA LEU A 56 1.81 -4.91 14.47
C LEU A 56 0.87 -5.62 13.51
N ALA A 57 1.35 -6.04 12.34
CA ALA A 57 0.56 -6.81 11.39
C ALA A 57 0.14 -8.16 11.97
N ALA A 58 1.06 -8.92 12.57
CA ALA A 58 0.78 -10.20 13.21
C ALA A 58 -0.23 -10.04 14.37
N GLN A 59 -0.06 -9.03 15.22
CA GLN A 59 -1.00 -8.71 16.30
C GLN A 59 -2.39 -8.33 15.77
N ASN A 60 -2.45 -7.51 14.72
CA ASN A 60 -3.71 -7.18 14.05
C ASN A 60 -4.40 -8.42 13.48
N SER A 61 -3.63 -9.37 12.94
CA SER A 61 -4.17 -10.65 12.49
C SER A 61 -4.83 -11.39 13.65
N ILE A 62 -4.12 -11.61 14.77
CA ILE A 62 -4.63 -12.29 15.98
C ILE A 62 -5.91 -11.65 16.50
N MET A 63 -5.99 -10.32 16.45
CA MET A 63 -7.17 -9.54 16.86
C MET A 63 -8.34 -9.57 15.84
N ASN A 64 -8.30 -10.46 14.84
CA ASN A 64 -9.30 -10.60 13.77
C ASN A 64 -9.54 -9.31 12.98
N LYS A 65 -8.50 -8.49 12.79
CA LYS A 65 -8.59 -7.31 11.95
C LYS A 65 -8.33 -7.66 10.50
N VAL A 66 -9.03 -6.97 9.61
CA VAL A 66 -8.83 -7.10 8.17
C VAL A 66 -7.80 -6.08 7.70
N GLY A 67 -6.77 -6.55 7.01
CA GLY A 67 -5.59 -5.75 6.69
C GLY A 67 -5.22 -5.77 5.22
N VAL A 68 -4.79 -4.61 4.71
CA VAL A 68 -4.03 -4.54 3.44
C VAL A 68 -2.65 -3.98 3.75
N ILE A 69 -1.61 -4.67 3.28
CA ILE A 69 -0.22 -4.24 3.39
C ILE A 69 0.32 -4.01 1.98
N LEU A 70 0.70 -2.77 1.69
CA LEU A 70 1.45 -2.42 0.48
C LEU A 70 2.94 -2.59 0.77
N ASP A 71 3.57 -3.54 0.10
CA ASP A 71 4.94 -3.97 0.39
C ASP A 71 5.83 -3.86 -0.86
N PRO A 72 6.49 -2.71 -1.08
CA PRO A 72 7.43 -2.56 -2.20
C PRO A 72 8.69 -3.43 -2.06
N LYS A 73 9.05 -3.84 -0.84
CA LYS A 73 10.29 -4.56 -0.54
C LYS A 73 10.13 -6.09 -0.51
N GLY A 74 8.94 -6.58 -0.23
CA GLY A 74 8.63 -8.00 -0.12
C GLY A 74 8.91 -8.59 1.28
N ASP A 75 9.29 -7.78 2.27
CA ASP A 75 9.64 -8.24 3.62
C ASP A 75 8.43 -8.83 4.37
N PHE A 76 7.22 -8.32 4.12
CA PHE A 76 6.00 -8.73 4.82
C PHE A 76 5.49 -10.12 4.40
N ARG A 77 6.08 -10.72 3.36
CA ARG A 77 5.82 -12.12 2.99
C ARG A 77 6.11 -13.10 4.12
N LYS A 78 6.99 -12.72 5.06
CA LYS A 78 7.33 -13.51 6.26
C LYS A 78 6.13 -13.79 7.17
N LEU A 79 5.08 -12.97 7.10
CA LEU A 79 3.82 -13.25 7.80
C LEU A 79 3.20 -14.59 7.39
N MET A 80 3.49 -15.08 6.18
CA MET A 80 3.03 -16.39 5.72
C MET A 80 3.59 -17.53 6.57
N ALA A 81 4.82 -17.40 7.11
CA ALA A 81 5.40 -18.41 7.98
C ALA A 81 4.63 -18.51 9.32
N LEU A 82 4.21 -17.37 9.88
CA LEU A 82 3.36 -17.36 11.08
C LEU A 82 1.99 -18.00 10.81
N TYR A 83 1.40 -17.73 9.63
CA TYR A 83 0.13 -18.35 9.24
C TYR A 83 0.27 -19.87 9.05
N ASN A 84 1.32 -20.33 8.37
CA ASN A 84 1.57 -21.76 8.15
C ASN A 84 1.86 -22.53 9.45
N ASN A 85 2.32 -21.84 10.49
CA ASN A 85 2.53 -22.39 11.83
C ASN A 85 1.30 -22.25 12.75
N ASP A 86 0.13 -21.86 12.20
CA ASP A 86 -1.11 -21.65 12.96
C ASP A 86 -1.02 -20.60 14.09
N ILE A 87 -0.07 -19.65 13.99
CA ILE A 87 0.16 -18.63 15.03
C ILE A 87 -0.77 -17.42 14.86
N ILE A 88 -1.04 -17.05 13.60
CA ILE A 88 -1.89 -15.91 13.25
C ILE A 88 -3.01 -16.33 12.31
N ASN A 89 -4.06 -15.50 12.25
CA ASN A 89 -5.15 -15.70 11.30
C ASN A 89 -4.66 -15.51 9.85
N LYS A 90 -5.55 -15.88 8.92
CA LYS A 90 -5.29 -15.95 7.48
C LYS A 90 -4.44 -14.81 6.91
N VAL A 91 -3.40 -15.20 6.18
CA VAL A 91 -2.55 -14.30 5.38
C VAL A 91 -2.63 -14.72 3.92
N ASN A 92 -2.95 -13.76 3.04
CA ASN A 92 -2.90 -13.94 1.60
C ASN A 92 -1.73 -13.10 1.06
N ILE A 93 -0.83 -13.71 0.29
CA ILE A 93 0.20 -12.99 -0.45
C ILE A 93 -0.28 -12.83 -1.89
N TRP A 94 -0.42 -11.58 -2.34
CA TRP A 94 -0.62 -11.28 -3.75
C TRP A 94 0.65 -10.67 -4.32
N ASP A 95 1.35 -11.47 -5.12
CA ASP A 95 2.63 -11.10 -5.71
C ASP A 95 2.42 -10.62 -7.15
N ILE A 96 2.63 -9.32 -7.41
CA ILE A 96 2.56 -8.75 -8.76
C ILE A 96 3.94 -8.65 -9.42
N SER A 97 4.98 -9.24 -8.81
CA SER A 97 6.30 -9.29 -9.43
C SER A 97 6.33 -10.26 -10.62
N VAL A 98 7.11 -9.89 -11.62
CA VAL A 98 7.36 -10.73 -12.81
C VAL A 98 8.49 -11.69 -12.49
N LYS A 99 8.29 -12.98 -12.75
CA LYS A 99 9.27 -14.04 -12.52
C LYS A 99 9.44 -14.91 -13.76
N PRO A 100 10.57 -15.61 -13.92
CA PRO A 100 10.71 -16.63 -14.95
C PRO A 100 9.69 -17.74 -14.73
N ASP A 101 8.88 -18.04 -15.73
CA ASP A 101 8.00 -19.20 -15.73
C ASP A 101 8.85 -20.48 -15.72
N GLU A 102 8.57 -21.38 -14.79
CA GLU A 102 9.39 -22.59 -14.56
C GLU A 102 9.46 -23.51 -15.79
N ARG A 103 8.47 -23.46 -16.69
CA ARG A 103 8.38 -24.35 -17.85
C ARG A 103 9.03 -23.74 -19.09
N THR A 104 8.93 -22.43 -19.25
CA THR A 104 9.32 -21.72 -20.49
C THR A 104 10.53 -20.80 -20.31
N GLY A 105 10.93 -20.49 -19.08
CA GLY A 105 11.97 -19.53 -18.74
C GLY A 105 11.62 -18.07 -19.07
N LYS A 106 10.44 -17.81 -19.64
CA LYS A 106 10.00 -16.46 -20.01
C LYS A 106 9.49 -15.72 -18.77
N LEU A 107 9.81 -14.43 -18.71
CA LEU A 107 9.27 -13.53 -17.69
C LEU A 107 7.75 -13.44 -17.82
N SER A 108 7.04 -13.78 -16.75
CA SER A 108 5.57 -13.75 -16.69
C SER A 108 5.06 -13.44 -15.29
N LEU A 109 3.81 -13.01 -15.20
CA LEU A 109 3.07 -12.93 -13.94
C LEU A 109 2.55 -14.32 -13.56
N ASP A 110 2.27 -14.50 -12.27
CA ASP A 110 1.45 -15.63 -11.83
C ASP A 110 0.12 -15.64 -12.62
N LYS A 111 -0.28 -16.83 -13.08
CA LYS A 111 -1.50 -17.04 -13.86
C LYS A 111 -2.74 -16.54 -13.13
N ASP A 112 -2.69 -16.62 -11.80
CA ASP A 112 -3.77 -16.15 -10.94
C ASP A 112 -3.88 -14.62 -10.88
N THR A 113 -2.81 -13.89 -11.22
CA THR A 113 -2.74 -12.42 -11.23
C THR A 113 -3.18 -11.83 -12.57
N ILE A 114 -3.09 -12.59 -13.67
CA ILE A 114 -3.41 -12.12 -15.02
C ILE A 114 -4.86 -11.63 -15.11
N GLY A 115 -5.05 -10.41 -15.62
CA GLY A 115 -6.36 -9.81 -15.83
C GLY A 115 -7.14 -9.42 -14.57
N MET A 116 -6.56 -9.55 -13.36
CA MET A 116 -7.23 -9.18 -12.11
C MET A 116 -7.66 -7.72 -12.09
N LEU A 117 -6.87 -6.83 -12.72
CA LEU A 117 -7.12 -5.39 -12.78
C LEU A 117 -7.60 -4.92 -14.17
N ASP A 118 -8.11 -5.81 -15.02
CA ASP A 118 -8.64 -5.41 -16.33
C ASP A 118 -9.80 -4.40 -16.17
N PRO A 119 -9.64 -3.15 -16.66
CA PRO A 119 -10.60 -2.07 -16.41
C PRO A 119 -11.94 -2.29 -17.13
N THR A 120 -11.96 -3.07 -18.21
CA THR A 120 -13.18 -3.36 -18.99
C THR A 120 -14.19 -4.22 -18.22
N CYS A 121 -13.71 -4.93 -17.21
CA CYS A 121 -14.50 -5.83 -16.36
C CYS A 121 -14.18 -5.67 -14.87
N PHE A 122 -13.73 -4.48 -14.44
CA PHE A 122 -13.23 -4.23 -13.09
C PHE A 122 -14.28 -4.45 -11.99
N THR A 123 -15.52 -4.02 -12.25
CA THR A 123 -16.66 -4.15 -11.35
C THR A 123 -17.87 -4.77 -12.08
N SER A 124 -18.98 -4.99 -11.36
CA SER A 124 -20.26 -5.34 -11.97
C SER A 124 -20.97 -4.17 -12.69
N ASN A 125 -20.51 -2.93 -12.53
CA ASN A 125 -21.11 -1.77 -13.17
C ASN A 125 -20.44 -1.49 -14.53
N HIS A 126 -21.16 -1.76 -15.61
CA HIS A 126 -20.66 -1.63 -16.99
C HIS A 126 -20.31 -0.18 -17.38
N ASP A 127 -21.11 0.80 -16.98
CA ASP A 127 -20.85 2.21 -17.33
C ASP A 127 -19.63 2.73 -16.56
N TYR A 128 -19.48 2.31 -15.30
CA TYR A 128 -18.30 2.61 -14.50
C TYR A 128 -17.02 1.99 -15.12
N ASN A 129 -17.07 0.72 -15.53
CA ASN A 129 -15.95 0.06 -16.21
C ASN A 129 -15.60 0.75 -17.54
N ALA A 130 -16.59 1.24 -18.28
CA ALA A 130 -16.37 1.97 -19.53
C ALA A 130 -15.62 3.29 -19.28
N GLN A 131 -16.03 4.06 -18.28
CA GLN A 131 -15.33 5.28 -17.89
C GLN A 131 -13.89 4.98 -17.44
N LEU A 132 -13.72 3.99 -16.56
CA LEU A 132 -12.41 3.57 -16.06
C LEU A 132 -11.48 3.12 -17.18
N THR A 133 -11.99 2.35 -18.14
CA THR A 133 -11.21 1.90 -19.30
C THR A 133 -10.73 3.08 -20.15
N LEU A 134 -11.60 4.08 -20.35
CA LEU A 134 -11.21 5.27 -21.10
C LEU A 134 -10.11 6.06 -20.37
N ASP A 135 -10.24 6.22 -19.05
CA ASP A 135 -9.24 6.92 -18.23
C ASP A 135 -7.90 6.17 -18.25
N VAL A 136 -7.92 4.83 -18.13
CA VAL A 136 -6.72 3.99 -18.26
C VAL A 136 -6.04 4.17 -19.63
N ILE A 137 -6.80 4.18 -20.73
CA ILE A 137 -6.21 4.37 -22.06
C ILE A 137 -5.62 5.78 -22.20
N LYS A 138 -6.28 6.82 -21.64
CA LYS A 138 -5.74 8.18 -21.61
C LYS A 138 -4.43 8.24 -20.81
N ASP A 139 -4.36 7.58 -19.67
CA ASP A 139 -3.15 7.57 -18.83
C ASP A 139 -1.97 6.86 -19.52
N LEU A 140 -2.25 5.73 -20.21
CA LEU A 140 -1.23 5.01 -20.98
C LEU A 140 -0.75 5.81 -22.21
N MET A 141 -1.67 6.43 -22.94
CA MET A 141 -1.35 7.16 -24.17
C MET A 141 -0.86 8.58 -23.91
N GLY A 142 -1.16 9.18 -22.76
CA GLY A 142 -0.87 10.59 -22.45
C GLY A 142 -1.55 11.57 -23.42
N LYS A 143 -0.85 12.65 -23.78
CA LYS A 143 -1.34 13.69 -24.71
C LYS A 143 -1.39 13.26 -26.18
N SER A 144 -1.14 11.98 -26.48
CA SER A 144 -1.08 11.47 -27.86
C SER A 144 -2.44 11.21 -28.50
N LEU A 145 -3.54 11.29 -27.73
CA LEU A 145 -4.90 11.07 -28.24
C LEU A 145 -5.57 12.40 -28.63
N THR A 146 -6.11 12.45 -29.84
CA THR A 146 -6.97 13.54 -30.31
C THR A 146 -8.42 13.37 -29.83
N ASP A 147 -9.19 14.46 -29.78
CA ASP A 147 -10.61 14.41 -29.41
C ASP A 147 -11.44 13.50 -30.33
N ALA A 148 -11.09 13.46 -31.62
CA ALA A 148 -11.72 12.58 -32.59
C ALA A 148 -11.47 11.09 -32.26
N GLN A 149 -10.24 10.73 -31.88
CA GLN A 149 -9.90 9.37 -31.43
C GLN A 149 -10.61 9.05 -30.11
N ILE A 150 -10.64 9.97 -29.15
CA ILE A 150 -11.31 9.78 -27.85
C ILE A 150 -12.79 9.48 -28.05
N ASN A 151 -13.48 10.20 -28.94
CA ASN A 151 -14.89 9.97 -29.23
C ASN A 151 -15.14 8.56 -29.81
N ILE A 152 -14.33 8.13 -30.78
CA ILE A 152 -14.46 6.79 -31.37
C ILE A 152 -14.15 5.69 -30.34
N ILE A 153 -13.03 5.82 -29.65
CA ILE A 153 -12.58 4.84 -28.64
C ILE A 153 -13.60 4.73 -27.52
N SER A 154 -14.15 5.84 -27.02
CA SER A 154 -15.15 5.83 -25.95
C SER A 154 -16.44 5.09 -26.34
N ASN A 155 -16.90 5.22 -27.58
CA ASN A 155 -18.05 4.47 -28.09
C ASN A 155 -17.74 2.96 -28.15
N LEU A 156 -16.57 2.60 -28.69
CA LEU A 156 -16.13 1.19 -28.76
C LEU A 156 -16.00 0.55 -27.37
N ILE A 157 -15.49 1.30 -26.39
CA ILE A 157 -15.38 0.86 -25.00
C ILE A 157 -16.77 0.65 -24.39
N ARG A 158 -17.70 1.58 -24.59
CA ARG A 158 -19.07 1.50 -24.05
C ARG A 158 -19.77 0.23 -24.56
N ASP A 159 -19.69 -0.02 -25.86
CA ASP A 159 -20.28 -1.20 -26.48
C ASP A 159 -19.60 -2.49 -26.01
N LEU A 160 -18.27 -2.46 -25.85
CA LEU A 160 -17.51 -3.60 -25.36
C LEU A 160 -17.88 -3.96 -23.92
N CYS A 161 -17.94 -2.98 -23.02
CA CYS A 161 -18.21 -3.21 -21.60
C CYS A 161 -19.60 -3.81 -21.35
N LYS A 162 -20.56 -3.53 -22.23
CA LYS A 162 -21.92 -4.11 -22.21
C LYS A 162 -22.02 -5.48 -22.89
N ALA A 163 -21.03 -5.85 -23.70
CA ALA A 163 -21.00 -7.14 -24.37
C ALA A 163 -20.69 -8.28 -23.38
N PRO A 164 -21.08 -9.53 -23.68
CA PRO A 164 -20.70 -10.67 -22.84
C PRO A 164 -19.18 -10.82 -22.79
N ALA A 165 -18.66 -11.10 -21.59
CA ALA A 165 -17.24 -11.26 -21.29
C ALA A 165 -16.35 -10.15 -21.91
N PRO A 166 -16.45 -8.90 -21.40
CA PRO A 166 -15.57 -7.82 -21.79
C PRO A 166 -14.13 -8.12 -21.37
N ASN A 167 -13.17 -7.74 -22.22
CA ASN A 167 -11.75 -7.81 -21.91
C ASN A 167 -10.94 -6.85 -22.80
N MET A 168 -9.75 -6.47 -22.32
CA MET A 168 -8.86 -5.55 -23.02
C MET A 168 -8.38 -6.09 -24.38
N LYS A 169 -8.11 -7.39 -24.53
CA LYS A 169 -7.68 -7.97 -25.82
C LYS A 169 -8.71 -7.73 -26.93
N ARG A 170 -9.99 -7.91 -26.63
CA ARG A 170 -11.09 -7.63 -27.57
C ARG A 170 -11.20 -6.16 -27.93
N LEU A 171 -10.86 -5.25 -27.01
CA LEU A 171 -10.80 -3.82 -27.32
C LEU A 171 -9.71 -3.56 -28.35
N ILE A 172 -8.48 -4.05 -28.08
CA ILE A 172 -7.33 -3.88 -28.98
C ILE A 172 -7.66 -4.43 -30.37
N SER A 173 -8.18 -5.67 -30.47
CA SER A 173 -8.57 -6.24 -31.77
C SER A 173 -9.67 -5.47 -32.50
N LYS A 174 -10.58 -4.79 -31.79
CA LYS A 174 -11.57 -3.90 -32.41
C LYS A 174 -10.90 -2.64 -32.97
N LEU A 175 -9.93 -2.07 -32.25
CA LEU A 175 -9.18 -0.90 -32.68
C LEU A 175 -8.28 -1.21 -33.88
N GLU A 176 -7.61 -2.37 -33.90
CA GLU A 176 -6.76 -2.83 -35.01
C GLU A 176 -7.52 -3.00 -36.32
N ARG A 177 -8.78 -3.40 -36.26
CA ARG A 177 -9.65 -3.63 -37.42
C ARG A 177 -10.49 -2.42 -37.80
N HIS A 178 -10.29 -1.28 -37.13
CA HIS A 178 -11.05 -0.07 -37.40
C HIS A 178 -10.71 0.49 -38.79
N GLU A 179 -11.68 1.09 -39.48
CA GLU A 179 -11.50 1.61 -40.85
C GLU A 179 -10.50 2.77 -40.92
N ARG A 180 -10.48 3.60 -39.87
CA ARG A 180 -9.57 4.74 -39.73
C ARG A 180 -8.17 4.33 -39.29
N GLU A 181 -7.16 4.77 -40.05
CA GLU A 181 -5.75 4.50 -39.77
C GLU A 181 -5.27 5.07 -38.44
N ASP A 182 -5.68 6.28 -38.08
CA ASP A 182 -5.29 6.93 -36.82
C ASP A 182 -5.82 6.19 -35.58
N VAL A 183 -6.92 5.44 -35.70
CA VAL A 183 -7.43 4.56 -34.63
C VAL A 183 -6.63 3.25 -34.57
N ARG A 184 -6.26 2.69 -35.73
CA ARG A 184 -5.39 1.50 -35.79
C ARG A 184 -4.02 1.76 -35.15
N SER A 185 -3.45 2.94 -35.34
CA SER A 185 -2.19 3.34 -34.71
C SER A 185 -2.24 3.33 -33.18
N VAL A 186 -3.38 3.69 -32.57
CA VAL A 186 -3.57 3.57 -31.11
C VAL A 186 -3.50 2.11 -30.68
N ALA A 187 -4.12 1.21 -31.45
CA ALA A 187 -4.09 -0.22 -31.18
C ALA A 187 -2.65 -0.78 -31.20
N THR A 188 -1.85 -0.40 -32.19
CA THR A 188 -0.44 -0.80 -32.30
C THR A 188 0.39 -0.39 -31.08
N ILE A 189 0.17 0.84 -30.57
CA ILE A 189 0.88 1.33 -29.38
C ILE A 189 0.43 0.56 -28.14
N LEU A 190 -0.87 0.38 -27.95
CA LEU A 190 -1.42 -0.38 -26.82
C LEU A 190 -0.93 -1.83 -26.83
N ASP A 191 -0.92 -2.50 -27.99
CA ASP A 191 -0.43 -3.87 -28.12
C ASP A 191 1.05 -3.99 -27.72
N LEU A 192 1.89 -3.03 -28.15
CA LEU A 192 3.29 -2.97 -27.73
C LEU A 192 3.45 -2.76 -26.22
N MET A 193 2.64 -1.89 -25.61
CA MET A 193 2.65 -1.67 -24.15
C MET A 193 2.20 -2.92 -23.39
N PHE A 194 1.13 -3.57 -23.85
CA PHE A 194 0.57 -4.76 -23.22
C PHE A 194 1.42 -6.01 -23.45
N ALA A 195 2.33 -6.02 -24.42
CA ALA A 195 3.32 -7.09 -24.57
C ALA A 195 4.27 -7.23 -23.35
N SER A 196 4.39 -6.17 -22.53
CA SER A 196 5.13 -6.23 -21.28
C SER A 196 4.49 -7.23 -20.30
N PRO A 197 5.26 -8.13 -19.64
CA PRO A 197 4.72 -9.11 -18.71
C PRO A 197 3.89 -8.50 -17.58
N ILE A 198 4.33 -7.37 -17.00
CA ILE A 198 3.61 -6.71 -15.90
C ILE A 198 2.24 -6.16 -16.35
N ALA A 199 2.12 -5.76 -17.62
CA ALA A 199 0.89 -5.21 -18.18
C ALA A 199 -0.22 -6.27 -18.31
N GLN A 200 0.12 -7.57 -18.28
CA GLN A 200 -0.86 -8.65 -18.34
C GLN A 200 -1.82 -8.66 -17.13
N ILE A 201 -1.50 -7.98 -16.03
CA ILE A 201 -2.44 -7.76 -14.92
C ILE A 201 -3.69 -6.95 -15.35
N LEU A 202 -3.55 -6.10 -16.37
CA LEU A 202 -4.59 -5.24 -16.95
C LEU A 202 -5.35 -5.92 -18.09
N VAL A 203 -4.92 -7.11 -18.50
CA VAL A 203 -5.42 -7.78 -19.71
C VAL A 203 -5.99 -9.14 -19.34
N TYR A 204 -7.31 -9.22 -19.28
CA TYR A 204 -7.99 -10.48 -19.05
C TYR A 204 -8.06 -11.31 -20.34
N ASP A 205 -7.68 -12.59 -20.24
CA ASP A 205 -7.92 -13.58 -21.29
C ASP A 205 -9.03 -14.54 -20.86
N ARG A 206 -10.01 -14.77 -21.74
CA ARG A 206 -11.16 -15.66 -21.49
C ARG A 206 -10.76 -17.11 -21.25
N GLN A 207 -9.55 -17.51 -21.62
CA GLN A 207 -9.02 -18.84 -21.34
C GLN A 207 -8.68 -19.04 -19.84
N ILE A 208 -8.61 -17.96 -19.07
CA ILE A 208 -8.29 -17.98 -17.64
C ILE A 208 -9.56 -17.62 -16.88
N GLN A 209 -9.85 -18.30 -15.77
CA GLN A 209 -10.96 -17.88 -14.89
C GLN A 209 -10.56 -16.58 -14.18
N LYS A 210 -11.32 -15.49 -14.36
CA LYS A 210 -11.04 -14.23 -13.67
C LYS A 210 -11.08 -14.44 -12.15
N LYS A 211 -9.94 -14.30 -11.49
CA LYS A 211 -9.87 -14.23 -10.03
C LYS A 211 -10.10 -12.79 -9.57
N VAL A 212 -10.77 -12.65 -8.43
CA VAL A 212 -10.95 -11.37 -7.75
C VAL A 212 -10.09 -11.41 -6.50
N LEU A 213 -9.29 -10.36 -6.29
CA LEU A 213 -8.49 -10.25 -5.07
C LEU A 213 -9.43 -10.20 -3.85
N ASN A 214 -9.30 -11.18 -2.97
CA ASN A 214 -10.07 -11.21 -1.73
C ASN A 214 -9.28 -10.52 -0.60
N ILE A 215 -9.65 -9.26 -0.32
CA ILE A 215 -9.10 -8.49 0.81
C ILE A 215 -10.08 -8.35 1.98
N LYS A 216 -11.17 -9.15 2.01
CA LYS A 216 -12.22 -9.06 3.04
C LYS A 216 -11.99 -9.97 4.23
N ASP A 217 -10.97 -10.82 4.17
CA ASP A 217 -10.74 -11.93 5.10
C ASP A 217 -9.24 -12.04 5.42
N GLY A 218 -8.88 -11.79 6.68
CA GLY A 218 -7.50 -11.79 7.16
C GLY A 218 -6.66 -10.61 6.64
N ILE A 219 -5.36 -10.85 6.50
CA ILE A 219 -4.40 -9.88 5.97
C ILE A 219 -4.09 -10.21 4.52
N THR A 220 -4.11 -9.21 3.65
CA THR A 220 -3.58 -9.32 2.29
C THR A 220 -2.31 -8.48 2.16
N VAL A 221 -1.18 -9.16 1.88
CA VAL A 221 0.10 -8.52 1.57
C VAL A 221 0.22 -8.42 0.06
N ILE A 222 0.37 -7.19 -0.45
CA ILE A 222 0.51 -6.90 -1.87
C ILE A 222 1.96 -6.55 -2.13
N ASN A 223 2.70 -7.50 -2.67
CA ASN A 223 4.09 -7.27 -3.03
C ASN A 223 4.17 -6.49 -4.34
N MET A 224 4.73 -5.28 -4.30
CA MET A 224 4.81 -4.37 -5.45
C MET A 224 6.23 -4.25 -6.03
N SER A 225 7.16 -5.12 -5.64
CA SER A 225 8.57 -5.07 -6.06
C SER A 225 8.81 -5.17 -7.57
N GLY A 226 7.79 -5.56 -8.35
CA GLY A 226 7.85 -5.61 -9.82
C GLY A 226 7.41 -4.33 -10.53
N LEU A 227 7.03 -3.28 -9.78
CA LEU A 227 6.60 -2.00 -10.34
C LEU A 227 7.77 -1.01 -10.42
N THR A 228 7.75 -0.19 -11.46
CA THR A 228 8.75 0.87 -11.66
C THR A 228 8.05 2.22 -11.59
N PHE A 229 8.38 3.01 -10.58
CA PHE A 229 7.79 4.33 -10.39
C PHE A 229 8.67 5.43 -10.98
N PRO A 230 8.07 6.46 -11.60
CA PRO A 230 8.82 7.61 -12.06
C PRO A 230 9.37 8.41 -10.87
N ASP A 231 10.40 9.22 -11.14
CA ASP A 231 10.84 10.24 -10.19
C ASP A 231 9.67 11.20 -9.87
N PRO A 232 9.45 11.60 -8.61
CA PRO A 232 8.36 12.50 -8.23
C PRO A 232 8.31 13.83 -9.02
N SER A 233 9.47 14.29 -9.52
CA SER A 233 9.58 15.52 -10.30
C SER A 233 9.30 15.36 -11.80
N LYS A 234 9.14 14.12 -12.27
CA LYS A 234 9.00 13.79 -13.69
C LYS A 234 7.57 14.00 -14.18
N GLU A 235 7.44 14.75 -15.27
CA GLU A 235 6.15 14.94 -15.93
C GLU A 235 5.63 13.62 -16.55
N LEU A 236 4.31 13.40 -16.49
CA LEU A 236 3.64 12.18 -16.97
C LEU A 236 3.88 11.88 -18.45
N ASP A 237 4.03 12.91 -19.29
CA ASP A 237 4.28 12.76 -20.73
C ASP A 237 5.71 12.28 -21.04
N LYS A 238 6.65 12.54 -20.13
CA LYS A 238 8.04 12.06 -20.19
C LYS A 238 8.23 10.67 -19.56
N CYS A 239 7.18 10.11 -18.94
CA CYS A 239 7.26 8.77 -18.36
C CYS A 239 7.41 7.70 -19.44
N SER A 240 8.23 6.70 -19.15
CA SER A 240 8.38 5.51 -19.98
C SER A 240 7.07 4.72 -20.01
N SER A 241 6.91 3.83 -21.00
CA SER A 241 5.74 2.96 -21.07
C SER A 241 5.57 2.11 -19.81
N GLU A 242 6.67 1.62 -19.24
CA GLU A 242 6.67 0.80 -18.02
C GLU A 242 6.29 1.59 -16.76
N GLU A 243 6.75 2.84 -16.64
CA GLU A 243 6.33 3.75 -15.57
C GLU A 243 4.83 4.05 -15.68
N LYS A 244 4.33 4.35 -16.89
CA LYS A 244 2.89 4.59 -17.11
C LYS A 244 2.04 3.38 -16.74
N ILE A 245 2.46 2.18 -17.15
CA ILE A 245 1.79 0.93 -16.77
C ILE A 245 1.77 0.77 -15.25
N SER A 246 2.89 1.03 -14.57
CA SER A 246 2.99 0.93 -13.10
C SER A 246 2.08 1.93 -12.39
N LEU A 247 1.99 3.17 -12.88
CA LEU A 247 1.08 4.19 -12.36
C LEU A 247 -0.39 3.78 -12.50
N VAL A 248 -0.77 3.24 -13.67
CA VAL A 248 -2.12 2.72 -13.92
C VAL A 248 -2.46 1.56 -12.98
N ILE A 249 -1.53 0.60 -12.81
CA ILE A 249 -1.70 -0.53 -11.90
C ILE A 249 -1.94 -0.04 -10.47
N VAL A 250 -1.11 0.88 -9.97
CA VAL A 250 -1.26 1.45 -8.63
C VAL A 250 -2.58 2.22 -8.49
N SER A 251 -2.99 2.98 -9.50
CA SER A 251 -4.27 3.69 -9.49
C SER A 251 -5.46 2.73 -9.33
N LEU A 252 -5.49 1.66 -10.14
CA LEU A 252 -6.53 0.63 -10.08
C LEU A 252 -6.49 -0.14 -8.75
N LEU A 253 -5.29 -0.46 -8.28
CA LEU A 253 -5.06 -1.11 -6.99
C LEU A 253 -5.60 -0.28 -5.84
N ASN A 254 -5.24 1.00 -5.76
CA ASN A 254 -5.71 1.92 -4.74
C ASN A 254 -7.24 2.01 -4.74
N ARG A 255 -7.83 2.03 -5.94
CA ARG A 255 -9.29 2.06 -6.08
C ARG A 255 -9.96 0.78 -5.58
N LEU A 256 -9.38 -0.39 -5.86
CA LEU A 256 -9.86 -1.67 -5.35
C LEU A 256 -9.81 -1.72 -3.82
N ILE A 257 -8.65 -1.33 -3.25
CA ILE A 257 -8.44 -1.28 -1.80
C ILE A 257 -9.48 -0.35 -1.17
N ARG A 258 -9.63 0.85 -1.72
CA ARG A 258 -10.61 1.84 -1.27
C ARG A 258 -12.03 1.28 -1.26
N ASP A 259 -12.49 0.78 -2.40
CA ASP A 259 -13.89 0.36 -2.56
C ASP A 259 -14.23 -0.81 -1.62
N ILE A 260 -13.30 -1.74 -1.41
CA ILE A 260 -13.54 -2.85 -0.48
C ILE A 260 -13.44 -2.37 0.97
N MET A 261 -12.36 -1.68 1.37
CA MET A 261 -12.14 -1.31 2.77
C MET A 261 -13.21 -0.34 3.29
N PHE A 262 -13.68 0.61 2.46
CA PHE A 262 -14.68 1.61 2.87
C PHE A 262 -16.12 1.10 2.83
N SER A 263 -16.40 0.03 2.08
CA SER A 263 -17.70 -0.63 2.03
C SER A 263 -17.90 -1.66 3.15
N MET A 264 -16.82 -2.12 3.79
CA MET A 264 -16.92 -3.05 4.89
C MET A 264 -17.62 -2.44 6.13
N PRO A 265 -18.41 -3.25 6.87
CA PRO A 265 -19.02 -2.84 8.13
C PRO A 265 -18.03 -2.26 9.15
N VAL A 266 -18.44 -1.22 9.90
CA VAL A 266 -17.59 -0.50 10.87
C VAL A 266 -17.22 -1.36 12.09
N ASN A 267 -18.04 -2.36 12.42
CA ASN A 267 -17.76 -3.32 13.50
C ASN A 267 -16.60 -4.27 13.16
N ILE A 268 -16.14 -4.33 11.91
CA ILE A 268 -14.93 -5.06 11.53
C ILE A 268 -13.76 -4.08 11.59
N PRO A 269 -12.81 -4.21 12.54
CA PRO A 269 -11.64 -3.35 12.57
C PRO A 269 -10.74 -3.62 11.37
N LYS A 270 -10.22 -2.55 10.79
CA LYS A 270 -9.46 -2.55 9.56
C LYS A 270 -8.11 -1.88 9.76
N PHE A 271 -7.13 -2.19 8.91
CA PHE A 271 -5.93 -1.38 8.77
C PHE A 271 -5.40 -1.37 7.33
N LEU A 272 -4.82 -0.23 6.94
CA LEU A 272 -3.94 -0.08 5.77
C LEU A 272 -2.53 0.16 6.29
N MET A 273 -1.61 -0.69 5.89
CA MET A 273 -0.18 -0.52 6.17
C MET A 273 0.57 -0.31 4.85
N ILE A 274 1.51 0.63 4.86
CA ILE A 274 2.33 0.93 3.69
C ILE A 274 3.79 0.93 4.13
N ASP A 275 4.55 -0.05 3.63
CA ASP A 275 6.00 -0.06 3.79
C ASP A 275 6.66 0.86 2.75
N GLU A 276 7.78 1.48 3.13
CA GLU A 276 8.46 2.51 2.33
C GLU A 276 7.48 3.54 1.74
N ALA A 277 6.62 4.09 2.59
CA ALA A 277 5.49 4.94 2.22
C ALA A 277 5.88 6.13 1.32
N TRP A 278 7.13 6.63 1.43
CA TRP A 278 7.66 7.71 0.59
C TRP A 278 7.59 7.39 -0.91
N SER A 279 7.76 6.12 -1.29
CA SER A 279 7.78 5.67 -2.68
C SER A 279 6.40 5.72 -3.34
N VAL A 280 5.33 5.53 -2.55
CA VAL A 280 3.96 5.54 -3.07
C VAL A 280 3.24 6.85 -2.79
N VAL A 281 3.54 7.56 -1.69
CA VAL A 281 2.90 8.84 -1.35
C VAL A 281 3.26 9.97 -2.33
N SER A 282 4.35 9.81 -3.08
CA SER A 282 4.71 10.70 -4.19
C SER A 282 3.71 10.59 -5.36
N LEU A 283 3.04 9.43 -5.49
CA LEU A 283 2.09 9.15 -6.56
C LEU A 283 0.72 9.78 -6.23
N PRO A 284 0.11 10.57 -7.14
CA PRO A 284 -1.14 11.27 -6.86
C PRO A 284 -2.30 10.36 -6.41
N SER A 285 -2.48 9.20 -7.05
CA SER A 285 -3.56 8.26 -6.73
C SER A 285 -3.41 7.65 -5.32
N SER A 286 -2.18 7.31 -4.95
CA SER A 286 -1.84 6.77 -3.63
C SER A 286 -1.96 7.84 -2.55
N ARG A 287 -1.50 9.07 -2.82
CA ARG A 287 -1.67 10.20 -1.89
C ARG A 287 -3.14 10.43 -1.57
N GLY A 288 -4.01 10.46 -2.59
CA GLY A 288 -5.45 10.63 -2.39
C GLY A 288 -6.08 9.52 -1.54
N LEU A 289 -5.68 8.25 -1.74
CA LEU A 289 -6.11 7.15 -0.88
C LEU A 289 -5.64 7.35 0.57
N ILE A 290 -4.36 7.68 0.76
CA ILE A 290 -3.78 7.88 2.09
C ILE A 290 -4.49 9.02 2.82
N GLU A 291 -4.69 10.17 2.17
CA GLU A 291 -5.44 11.31 2.72
C GLU A 291 -6.85 10.91 3.15
N GLU A 292 -7.57 10.19 2.28
CA GLU A 292 -8.92 9.75 2.59
C GLU A 292 -8.96 8.81 3.81
N VAL A 293 -8.00 7.88 3.91
CA VAL A 293 -7.86 6.99 5.07
C VAL A 293 -7.47 7.77 6.32
N LEU A 294 -6.52 8.71 6.24
CA LEU A 294 -6.11 9.52 7.39
C LEU A 294 -7.29 10.35 7.94
N LEU A 295 -8.12 10.90 7.06
CA LEU A 295 -9.28 11.73 7.42
C LEU A 295 -10.48 10.90 7.90
N LYS A 296 -10.80 9.79 7.22
CA LYS A 296 -12.02 9.00 7.47
C LYS A 296 -11.77 7.73 8.30
N GLY A 297 -10.51 7.43 8.62
CA GLY A 297 -10.12 6.18 9.31
C GLY A 297 -10.86 5.97 10.63
N ARG A 298 -11.06 7.04 11.41
CA ARG A 298 -11.85 7.00 12.66
C ARG A 298 -13.27 6.48 12.44
N SER A 299 -14.04 7.08 11.51
CA SER A 299 -15.45 6.71 11.29
C SER A 299 -15.61 5.35 10.61
N LYS A 300 -14.54 4.84 10.00
CA LYS A 300 -14.49 3.53 9.34
C LYS A 300 -13.82 2.43 10.18
N ASN A 301 -13.38 2.75 11.40
CA ASN A 301 -12.59 1.86 12.24
C ASN A 301 -11.40 1.26 11.46
N MET A 302 -10.70 2.11 10.71
CA MET A 302 -9.61 1.76 9.81
C MET A 302 -8.36 2.52 10.22
N ALA A 303 -7.37 1.79 10.75
CA ALA A 303 -6.08 2.33 11.10
C ALA A 303 -5.21 2.55 9.85
N CYS A 304 -4.38 3.60 9.87
CA CYS A 304 -3.35 3.83 8.86
C CYS A 304 -1.98 3.68 9.51
N ILE A 305 -1.09 2.89 8.91
CA ILE A 305 0.26 2.63 9.44
C ILE A 305 1.26 2.88 8.32
N LEU A 306 1.99 3.98 8.42
CA LEU A 306 2.98 4.37 7.43
C LEU A 306 4.38 4.08 7.97
N LEU A 307 5.18 3.33 7.21
CA LEU A 307 6.59 3.10 7.51
C LEU A 307 7.43 3.88 6.50
N THR A 308 8.35 4.70 6.99
CA THR A 308 9.25 5.49 6.14
C THR A 308 10.60 5.67 6.81
N GLN A 309 11.62 6.10 6.07
CA GLN A 309 12.96 6.29 6.62
C GLN A 309 13.10 7.62 7.37
N ALA A 310 12.34 8.64 6.95
CA ALA A 310 12.42 10.00 7.46
C ALA A 310 11.01 10.61 7.59
N THR A 311 10.81 11.47 8.59
CA THR A 311 9.54 12.19 8.80
C THR A 311 9.29 13.19 7.66
N SER A 312 10.35 13.82 7.16
CA SER A 312 10.30 14.76 6.03
C SER A 312 9.75 14.16 4.73
N HIS A 313 9.72 12.84 4.57
CA HIS A 313 9.11 12.19 3.40
C HIS A 313 7.59 12.39 3.29
N LEU A 314 6.93 12.83 4.37
CA LEU A 314 5.50 13.13 4.38
C LEU A 314 5.22 14.65 4.38
N ASP A 315 6.27 15.47 4.34
CA ASP A 315 6.18 16.93 4.31
C ASP A 315 6.31 17.40 2.85
N PHE A 316 5.19 17.84 2.26
CA PHE A 316 5.14 18.27 0.86
C PHE A 316 5.21 19.78 0.74
N ASN A 317 6.03 20.26 -0.21
CA ASN A 317 6.20 21.69 -0.48
C ASN A 317 4.95 22.38 -1.06
N ASP A 318 3.90 21.62 -1.38
CA ASP A 318 2.64 22.12 -1.95
C ASP A 318 1.60 22.52 -0.90
N GLY A 319 1.96 22.49 0.39
CA GLY A 319 1.08 22.81 1.51
C GLY A 319 0.20 21.63 1.97
N THR A 320 0.30 20.47 1.32
CA THR A 320 -0.32 19.24 1.78
C THR A 320 0.49 18.67 2.94
N ASP A 321 -0.07 18.71 4.16
CA ASP A 321 0.57 18.13 5.33
C ASP A 321 -0.19 16.87 5.78
N LEU A 322 0.22 15.70 5.28
CA LEU A 322 -0.34 14.41 5.73
C LEU A 322 -0.09 14.18 7.22
N ASP A 323 0.93 14.84 7.77
CA ASP A 323 1.34 14.75 9.15
C ASP A 323 0.25 15.22 10.13
N ALA A 324 -0.62 16.14 9.70
CA ALA A 324 -1.74 16.64 10.50
C ALA A 324 -2.74 15.53 10.89
N GLY A 325 -2.82 14.46 10.09
CA GLY A 325 -3.65 13.29 10.40
C GLY A 325 -3.01 12.31 11.38
N ILE A 326 -1.69 12.39 11.61
CA ILE A 326 -0.91 11.38 12.33
C ILE A 326 -0.95 11.65 13.84
N GLN A 327 -1.46 10.67 14.60
CA GLN A 327 -1.68 10.80 16.04
C GLN A 327 -0.66 10.04 16.88
N MET A 328 -0.13 8.94 16.35
CA MET A 328 0.82 8.06 17.05
C MET A 328 2.11 7.96 16.25
N ARG A 329 3.26 7.97 16.92
CA ARG A 329 4.56 7.93 16.26
C ARG A 329 5.53 6.98 16.95
N PHE A 330 6.35 6.32 16.15
CA PHE A 330 7.50 5.55 16.59
C PHE A 330 8.72 6.00 15.79
N ALA A 331 9.64 6.71 16.43
CA ALA A 331 10.88 7.17 15.80
C ALA A 331 12.06 6.32 16.24
N PHE A 332 12.53 5.45 15.36
CA PHE A 332 13.77 4.69 15.56
C PHE A 332 14.98 5.57 15.27
N GLY A 333 16.15 5.16 15.79
CA GLY A 333 17.37 5.94 15.66
C GLY A 333 17.74 6.32 14.23
N SER A 334 18.16 7.57 14.03
CA SER A 334 18.65 8.12 12.76
C SER A 334 19.81 9.07 13.04
N GLN A 335 20.76 9.18 12.12
CA GLN A 335 21.88 10.14 12.19
C GLN A 335 21.56 11.47 11.50
N ASP A 336 20.36 11.61 10.91
CA ASP A 336 19.91 12.86 10.33
C ASP A 336 19.38 13.79 11.43
N ALA A 337 20.24 14.70 11.90
CA ALA A 337 19.89 15.67 12.93
C ALA A 337 18.70 16.58 12.53
N LYS A 338 18.55 16.92 11.24
CA LYS A 338 17.45 17.78 10.78
C LYS A 338 16.13 17.03 10.84
N ASP A 339 16.10 15.79 10.37
CA ASP A 339 14.90 14.97 10.42
C ASP A 339 14.52 14.57 11.86
N ASN A 340 15.51 14.34 12.73
CA ASN A 340 15.26 14.09 14.16
C ASN A 340 14.63 15.31 14.86
N LEU A 341 15.08 16.52 14.54
CA LEU A 341 14.46 17.76 15.03
C LEU A 341 13.01 17.88 14.54
N LEU A 342 12.77 17.69 13.24
CA LEU A 342 11.43 17.71 12.66
C LEU A 342 10.53 16.67 13.32
N THR A 343 11.03 15.45 13.53
CA THR A 343 10.31 14.36 14.19
C THR A 343 9.86 14.76 15.59
N CYS A 344 10.76 15.32 16.40
CA CYS A 344 10.43 15.75 17.77
C CYS A 344 9.47 16.96 17.79
N GLN A 345 9.56 17.86 16.80
CA GLN A 345 8.61 18.96 16.61
C GLN A 345 7.22 18.44 16.27
N LYS A 346 7.10 17.51 15.30
CA LYS A 346 5.82 16.89 14.93
C LYS A 346 5.25 16.00 16.04
N MET A 347 6.10 15.45 16.93
CA MET A 347 5.68 14.80 18.19
C MET A 347 5.21 15.79 19.27
N ARG A 348 5.37 17.10 19.07
CA ARG A 348 5.00 18.19 20.00
C ARG A 348 5.72 18.09 21.35
N ILE A 349 6.99 17.74 21.33
CA ILE A 349 7.84 17.68 22.52
C ILE A 349 8.34 19.09 22.85
N SER A 350 8.19 19.55 24.09
CA SER A 350 8.66 20.89 24.51
C SER A 350 10.18 21.04 24.37
N GLU A 351 10.95 20.04 24.81
CA GLU A 351 12.41 20.00 24.76
C GLU A 351 12.93 19.28 23.50
N TYR A 352 12.30 19.55 22.35
CA TYR A 352 12.52 18.78 21.11
C TYR A 352 14.00 18.71 20.68
N GLN A 353 14.82 19.71 20.99
CA GLN A 353 16.25 19.71 20.65
C GLN A 353 17.05 18.66 21.43
N GLN A 354 16.78 18.51 22.74
CA GLN A 354 17.39 17.49 23.58
C GLN A 354 16.92 16.09 23.16
N TRP A 355 15.63 15.94 22.88
CA TRP A 355 15.06 14.67 22.43
C TRP A 355 15.56 14.26 21.06
N ALA A 356 15.78 15.20 20.14
CA ALA A 356 16.39 14.91 18.84
C ALA A 356 17.78 14.29 18.98
N LYS A 357 18.62 14.82 19.89
CA LYS A 357 19.93 14.21 20.23
C LYS A 357 19.77 12.83 20.87
N ALA A 358 18.74 12.63 21.70
CA ALA A 358 18.47 11.32 22.27
C ALA A 358 18.11 10.27 21.20
N VAL A 359 17.35 10.67 20.15
CA VAL A 359 17.00 9.79 19.02
C VAL A 359 18.26 9.29 18.29
N GLU A 360 19.30 10.11 18.13
CA GLU A 360 20.57 9.72 17.51
C GLU A 360 21.29 8.58 18.26
N THR A 361 21.07 8.50 19.58
CA THR A 361 21.72 7.50 20.46
C THR A 361 20.94 6.19 20.58
N LEU A 362 19.77 6.08 19.94
CA LEU A 362 18.94 4.88 20.04
C LEU A 362 19.59 3.68 19.35
N GLY A 363 19.63 2.56 20.08
CA GLY A 363 20.08 1.26 19.60
C GLY A 363 19.09 0.61 18.63
N VAL A 364 19.47 -0.54 18.07
CA VAL A 364 18.59 -1.33 17.20
C VAL A 364 17.41 -1.87 18.04
N GLY A 365 16.19 -1.67 17.53
CA GLY A 365 14.96 -2.05 18.23
C GLY A 365 14.52 -1.07 19.31
N GLU A 366 15.23 0.04 19.51
CA GLU A 366 14.81 1.13 20.40
C GLU A 366 14.15 2.24 19.58
N CYS A 367 13.03 2.76 20.07
CA CYS A 367 12.36 3.91 19.45
C CYS A 367 11.79 4.88 20.49
N LEU A 368 11.72 6.15 20.11
CA LEU A 368 10.92 7.16 20.79
C LEU A 368 9.46 7.01 20.33
N MET A 369 8.59 6.62 21.26
CA MET A 369 7.16 6.49 21.03
C MET A 369 6.45 7.77 21.48
N CYS A 370 5.51 8.25 20.67
CA CYS A 370 4.47 9.19 21.05
C CYS A 370 3.11 8.48 20.91
N ASP A 371 2.38 8.34 22.01
CA ASP A 371 1.09 7.65 22.01
C ASP A 371 -0.09 8.57 21.67
N VAL A 372 -1.29 8.00 21.62
CA VAL A 372 -2.53 8.72 21.27
C VAL A 372 -2.91 9.83 22.28
N PHE A 373 -2.30 9.84 23.47
CA PHE A 373 -2.49 10.87 24.49
C PHE A 373 -1.40 11.94 24.46
N GLY A 374 -0.45 11.85 23.53
CA GLY A 374 0.71 12.75 23.45
C GLY A 374 1.74 12.48 24.53
N ARG A 375 1.77 11.26 25.10
CA ARG A 375 2.80 10.85 26.06
C ARG A 375 3.99 10.29 25.29
N HIS A 376 5.19 10.67 25.73
CA HIS A 376 6.43 10.26 25.10
C HIS A 376 7.21 9.28 25.97
N GLY A 377 7.89 8.32 25.35
CA GLY A 377 8.76 7.41 26.05
C GLY A 377 9.68 6.64 25.12
N ILE A 378 10.89 6.33 25.58
CA ILE A 378 11.80 5.44 24.85
C ILE A 378 11.43 4.00 25.21
N ILE A 379 11.12 3.22 24.17
CA ILE A 379 10.73 1.81 24.31
C ILE A 379 11.72 0.92 23.58
N GLN A 380 11.98 -0.24 24.16
CA GLN A 380 12.64 -1.36 23.49
C GLN A 380 11.56 -2.26 22.93
N ILE A 381 11.50 -2.38 21.60
CA ILE A 381 10.61 -3.31 20.90
C ILE A 381 11.04 -4.74 21.20
N LYS A 382 10.07 -5.59 21.53
CA LYS A 382 10.25 -7.01 21.82
C LYS A 382 9.09 -7.82 21.28
N SER A 383 9.39 -9.05 20.90
CA SER A 383 8.44 -10.11 20.58
C SER A 383 8.92 -11.41 21.22
N ASP A 384 8.12 -12.47 21.09
CA ASP A 384 8.56 -13.83 21.38
C ASP A 384 9.70 -14.26 20.44
N GLU A 385 10.50 -15.22 20.90
CA GLU A 385 11.73 -15.68 20.22
C GLU A 385 11.43 -16.27 18.83
N GLU A 386 10.37 -17.06 18.71
CA GLU A 386 9.93 -17.62 17.43
C GLU A 386 9.64 -16.53 16.38
N TRP A 387 8.94 -15.45 16.79
CA TRP A 387 8.63 -14.35 15.89
C TRP A 387 9.88 -13.59 15.50
N LYS A 388 10.81 -13.43 16.44
CA LYS A 388 12.08 -12.76 16.18
C LYS A 388 12.89 -13.49 15.12
N GLU A 389 12.93 -14.82 15.17
CA GLU A 389 13.59 -15.65 14.18
C GLU A 389 12.92 -15.53 12.81
N ILE A 390 11.60 -15.63 12.74
CA ILE A 390 10.83 -15.50 11.49
C ILE A 390 11.00 -14.10 10.87
N PHE A 391 11.06 -13.05 11.68
CA PHE A 391 11.15 -11.66 11.23
C PHE A 391 12.57 -11.20 10.89
N LYS A 392 13.62 -12.03 11.05
CA LYS A 392 14.98 -11.63 10.67
C LYS A 392 15.02 -11.22 9.19
N THR A 393 15.42 -9.97 8.94
CA THR A 393 15.57 -9.40 7.59
C THR A 393 17.02 -9.40 7.09
N THR A 394 17.97 -9.77 7.95
CA THR A 394 19.37 -9.89 7.57
C THR A 394 19.58 -11.16 6.74
N PRO A 395 20.20 -11.09 5.55
CA PRO A 395 20.54 -12.28 4.78
C PRO A 395 21.44 -13.21 5.60
N GLU A 396 21.14 -14.51 5.60
CA GLU A 396 22.10 -15.50 6.07
C GLU A 396 23.17 -15.65 4.98
N LEU A 397 24.42 -15.36 5.34
CA LEU A 397 25.57 -15.71 4.51
C LEU A 397 25.76 -17.23 4.63
N ASN A 398 25.15 -17.98 3.71
CA ASN A 398 25.46 -19.40 3.53
C ASN A 398 26.79 -19.59 2.83
#